data_AF-A0A1E4PPR0-F1
#
_entry.id   AF-A0A1E4PPR0-F1
#
_cell.length_a   1.000
_cell.length_b   1.000
_cell.length_c   1.000
_cell.angle_alpha   90.00
_cell.angle_beta   90.00
_cell.angle_gamma   90.00
#
_symmetry.space_group_name_H-M   'P 1'
#
loop_
_entity.id
_entity.type
_entity.pdbx_description
1 polymer ?
#
loop_
_entity_poly.entity_id
_entity_poly.type
_entity_poly.pdbx_seq_one_letter_code
_entity_poly.pdbx_strand_id
1 'polypeptide(L)'
;MNTTIAASPNDPYTLLRIGEAWRNRPGLTTLLATFVCVAVLWVLGIASHSAALMALLALVSFAVYLLGFAAAGTQFMAQAAGNPVSGTLAALLASPLIALRMLGAFLLLLAFELAVAVVAALLLLVCKISFLGPILYVVVLPGLTFAAALVFLGVAVITSLAAPALWEGLPLKTAFSRVWAVVSQRSSQALLNLMLLVVVQGAISALLTSVIFAGFGITAGLSAGILGNQMAGGFGSLFGSMMGGMGGMGGYGGGYGGGYGGG
;
A
#
# COMPACT_ATOMS: atom_id res chain seq x y z
N MET A 1 27.83 -9.36 -36.74
CA MET A 1 28.38 -8.27 -35.91
C MET A 1 27.28 -7.81 -34.98
N ASN A 2 27.41 -8.13 -33.69
CA ASN A 2 26.45 -7.78 -32.65
C ASN A 2 26.45 -6.27 -32.40
N THR A 3 25.33 -5.61 -32.68
CA THR A 3 25.06 -4.26 -32.20
C THR A 3 24.51 -4.34 -30.79
N THR A 4 25.40 -4.42 -29.80
CA THR A 4 25.05 -4.05 -28.43
C THR A 4 24.80 -2.55 -28.41
N ILE A 5 23.52 -2.16 -28.31
CA ILE A 5 23.13 -0.80 -27.98
C ILE A 5 23.68 -0.53 -26.58
N ALA A 6 24.83 0.15 -26.50
CA ALA A 6 25.32 0.67 -25.25
C ALA A 6 24.30 1.69 -24.75
N ALA A 7 23.62 1.38 -23.65
CA ALA A 7 22.74 2.31 -22.97
C ALA A 7 23.53 3.58 -22.67
N SER A 8 23.04 4.71 -23.15
CA SER A 8 23.63 6.02 -22.87
C SER A 8 23.55 6.27 -21.36
N PRO A 9 24.61 6.76 -20.70
CA PRO A 9 24.58 7.11 -19.27
C PRO A 9 23.56 8.20 -18.89
N ASN A 10 22.85 8.76 -19.88
CA ASN A 10 21.77 9.73 -19.72
C ASN A 10 20.37 9.16 -20.02
N ASP A 11 20.18 7.84 -20.11
CA ASP A 11 18.85 7.28 -20.32
C ASP A 11 17.98 7.47 -19.05
N PRO A 12 16.89 8.26 -19.12
CA PRO A 12 16.06 8.60 -17.96
C PRO A 12 15.29 7.42 -17.34
N TYR A 13 15.43 6.21 -17.92
CA TYR A 13 14.73 4.99 -17.53
C TYR A 13 15.64 3.89 -16.96
N THR A 14 16.90 4.20 -16.66
CA THR A 14 17.85 3.20 -16.16
C THR A 14 17.55 2.77 -14.71
N LEU A 15 17.26 1.48 -14.50
CA LEU A 15 17.01 0.85 -13.19
C LEU A 15 18.14 1.07 -12.17
N LEU A 16 19.38 1.36 -12.62
CA LEU A 16 20.52 1.67 -11.76
C LEU A 16 20.34 2.99 -10.99
N ARG A 17 19.45 3.90 -11.42
CA ARG A 17 19.10 5.10 -10.65
C ARG A 17 18.29 4.82 -9.38
N ILE A 18 17.71 3.63 -9.22
CA ILE A 18 17.12 3.22 -7.92
C ILE A 18 18.20 3.27 -6.81
N GLY A 19 19.47 3.06 -7.18
CA GLY A 19 20.63 3.28 -6.31
C GLY A 19 20.79 4.73 -5.82
N GLU A 20 20.31 5.73 -6.56
CA GLU A 20 20.38 7.13 -6.13
C GLU A 20 19.45 7.44 -4.95
N ALA A 21 18.36 6.68 -4.78
CA ALA A 21 17.48 6.81 -3.61
C ALA A 21 18.22 6.50 -2.30
N TRP A 22 19.20 5.58 -2.34
CA TRP A 22 20.06 5.26 -1.18
C TRP A 22 20.95 6.42 -0.74
N ARG A 23 21.18 7.39 -1.63
CA ARG A 23 22.00 8.57 -1.36
C ARG A 23 21.24 9.61 -0.49
N ASN A 24 19.92 9.48 -0.36
CA ASN A 24 19.10 10.35 0.47
C ASN A 24 19.09 9.91 1.94
N ARG A 25 20.21 10.19 2.61
CA ARG A 25 20.37 9.94 4.05
C ARG A 25 19.23 10.53 4.91
N PRO A 26 18.78 11.79 4.72
CA PRO A 26 17.69 12.33 5.55
C PRO A 26 16.33 11.68 5.28
N GLY A 27 16.04 11.25 4.05
CA GLY A 27 14.83 10.44 3.75
C GLY A 27 14.84 9.09 4.48
N LEU A 28 15.97 8.38 4.40
CA LEU A 28 16.14 7.08 5.05
C LEU A 28 16.09 7.17 6.58
N THR A 29 16.70 8.19 7.19
CA THR A 29 16.67 8.36 8.65
C THR A 29 15.28 8.74 9.15
N THR A 30 14.52 9.55 8.42
CA THR A 30 13.13 9.88 8.78
C THR A 30 12.25 8.64 8.74
N LEU A 31 12.41 7.81 7.71
CA LEU A 31 11.68 6.56 7.57
C LEU A 31 12.07 5.57 8.68
N LEU A 32 13.36 5.36 8.92
CA LEU A 32 13.82 4.48 10.00
C LEU A 32 13.34 4.96 11.39
N ALA A 33 13.47 6.26 11.70
CA ALA A 33 13.06 6.82 12.97
C ALA A 33 11.55 6.68 13.22
N THR A 34 10.73 6.88 12.17
CA THR A 34 9.27 6.76 12.28
C THR A 34 8.83 5.31 12.43
N PHE A 35 9.42 4.37 11.69
CA PHE A 35 9.16 2.94 11.87
C PHE A 35 9.60 2.42 13.24
N VAL A 36 10.76 2.85 13.76
CA VAL A 36 11.21 2.51 15.11
C VAL A 36 10.26 3.07 16.17
N CYS A 37 9.83 4.33 16.02
CA CYS A 37 8.87 4.95 16.95
C CYS A 37 7.54 4.19 16.96
N VAL A 38 7.01 3.84 15.80
CA VAL A 38 5.80 3.00 15.67
C VAL A 38 6.01 1.65 16.35
N ALA A 39 7.13 0.96 16.09
CA ALA A 39 7.40 -0.34 16.71
C ALA A 39 7.42 -0.25 18.24
N VAL A 40 8.05 0.79 18.81
CA VAL A 40 8.08 1.02 20.26
C VAL A 40 6.67 1.27 20.82
N LEU A 41 5.86 2.10 20.16
CA LEU A 41 4.48 2.36 20.58
C LEU A 41 3.62 1.09 20.59
N TRP A 42 3.79 0.21 19.60
CA TRP A 42 3.11 -1.07 19.53
C TRP A 42 3.56 -2.03 20.65
N VAL A 43 4.86 -2.13 20.91
CA VAL A 43 5.39 -2.95 22.03
C VAL A 43 4.84 -2.46 23.37
N LEU A 44 4.80 -1.14 23.59
CA LEU A 44 4.22 -0.55 24.79
C LEU A 44 2.71 -0.83 24.90
N GLY A 45 1.99 -0.82 23.76
CA GLY A 45 0.57 -1.16 23.71
C GLY A 45 0.31 -2.61 24.11
N ILE A 46 1.09 -3.55 23.58
CA ILE A 46 0.97 -4.97 23.92
C ILE A 46 1.35 -5.20 25.39
N ALA A 47 2.43 -4.59 25.88
CA ALA A 47 2.88 -4.73 27.26
C ALA A 47 1.90 -4.16 28.30
N SER A 48 1.00 -3.26 27.90
CA SER A 48 0.05 -2.63 28.82
C SER A 48 -1.11 -3.52 29.27
N HIS A 49 -1.37 -4.63 28.56
CA HIS A 49 -2.53 -5.52 28.74
C HIS A 49 -3.91 -4.81 28.78
N SER A 50 -3.99 -3.54 28.41
CA SER A 50 -5.19 -2.72 28.40
C SER A 50 -5.65 -2.47 26.98
N ALA A 51 -6.85 -2.93 26.63
CA ALA A 51 -7.42 -2.73 25.29
C ALA A 51 -7.57 -1.24 24.94
N ALA A 52 -7.91 -0.40 25.92
CA ALA A 52 -8.04 1.05 25.74
C ALA A 52 -6.69 1.71 25.44
N LEU A 53 -5.63 1.32 26.16
CA LEU A 53 -4.29 1.86 25.95
C LEU A 53 -3.69 1.37 24.62
N MET A 54 -3.95 0.11 24.26
CA MET A 54 -3.58 -0.45 22.95
C MET A 54 -4.27 0.30 21.81
N ALA A 55 -5.58 0.58 21.92
CA ALA A 55 -6.32 1.34 20.90
C ALA A 55 -5.79 2.77 20.76
N LEU A 56 -5.49 3.44 21.87
CA LEU A 56 -4.90 4.79 21.85
C LEU A 56 -3.51 4.79 21.22
N LEU A 57 -2.64 3.85 21.60
CA LEU A 57 -1.30 3.76 21.02
C LEU A 57 -1.31 3.33 19.56
N ALA A 58 -2.27 2.52 19.13
CA ALA A 58 -2.50 2.22 17.72
C ALA A 58 -2.90 3.48 16.93
N LEU A 59 -3.79 4.32 17.48
CA LEU A 59 -4.17 5.60 16.87
C LEU A 59 -2.96 6.55 16.74
N VAL A 60 -2.17 6.69 17.82
CA VAL A 60 -0.96 7.53 17.80
C VAL A 60 0.07 6.97 16.80
N SER A 61 0.25 5.66 16.76
CA SER A 61 1.13 4.99 15.80
C SER A 61 0.71 5.25 14.36
N PHE A 62 -0.59 5.22 14.07
CA PHE A 62 -1.12 5.53 12.75
C PHE A 62 -0.82 6.98 12.35
N ALA A 63 -0.99 7.94 13.27
CA ALA A 63 -0.64 9.34 13.02
C ALA A 63 0.86 9.53 12.75
N VAL A 64 1.73 8.90 13.55
CA VAL A 64 3.19 8.94 13.38
C VAL A 64 3.60 8.31 12.04
N TYR A 65 2.98 7.19 11.67
CA TYR A 65 3.22 6.53 10.39
C TYR A 65 2.86 7.44 9.21
N LEU A 66 1.68 8.07 9.22
CA LEU A 66 1.26 9.00 8.17
C LEU A 66 2.18 10.21 8.05
N LEU A 67 2.59 10.79 9.18
CA LEU A 67 3.54 11.89 9.23
C LEU A 67 4.91 11.50 8.66
N GLY A 68 5.43 10.34 9.08
CA GLY A 68 6.71 9.82 8.60
C GLY A 68 6.70 9.50 7.11
N PHE A 69 5.61 8.91 6.62
CA PHE A 69 5.42 8.59 5.22
C PHE A 69 5.35 9.85 4.35
N ALA A 70 4.59 10.87 4.79
CA ALA A 70 4.52 12.16 4.11
C ALA A 70 5.87 12.90 4.11
N ALA A 71 6.58 12.90 5.25
CA ALA A 71 7.89 13.54 5.38
C ALA A 71 8.94 12.87 4.49
N ALA A 72 9.04 11.54 4.52
CA ALA A 72 9.95 10.80 3.65
C ALA A 72 9.60 11.02 2.17
N GLY A 73 8.31 11.01 1.81
CA GLY A 73 7.83 11.27 0.46
C GLY A 73 8.28 12.64 -0.07
N THR A 74 8.15 13.70 0.73
CA THR A 74 8.61 15.04 0.34
C THR A 74 10.14 15.12 0.17
N GLN A 75 10.91 14.41 0.99
CA GLN A 75 12.37 14.35 0.89
C GLN A 75 12.85 13.59 -0.35
N PHE A 76 12.18 12.49 -0.73
CA PHE A 76 12.48 11.77 -1.96
C PHE A 76 12.05 12.57 -3.20
N MET A 77 10.93 13.29 -3.14
CA MET A 77 10.50 14.19 -4.21
C MET A 77 11.45 15.38 -4.38
N ALA A 78 11.91 15.99 -3.29
CA ALA A 78 12.90 17.06 -3.35
C ALA A 78 14.19 16.59 -4.04
N GLN A 79 14.67 15.38 -3.72
CA GLN A 79 15.82 14.78 -4.38
C GLN A 79 15.57 14.50 -5.88
N ALA A 80 14.40 13.95 -6.22
CA ALA A 80 14.04 13.67 -7.63
C ALA A 80 13.94 14.95 -8.47
N ALA A 81 13.49 16.05 -7.85
CA ALA A 81 13.43 17.38 -8.46
C ALA A 81 14.79 18.12 -8.48
N GLY A 82 15.84 17.58 -7.86
CA GLY A 82 17.14 18.23 -7.73
C GLY A 82 17.18 19.39 -6.72
N ASN A 83 16.15 19.51 -5.87
CA ASN A 83 16.04 20.54 -4.85
C ASN A 83 16.81 20.16 -3.57
N PRO A 84 17.21 21.15 -2.72
CA PRO A 84 17.85 20.86 -1.45
C PRO A 84 16.91 20.05 -0.54
N VAL A 85 17.40 18.91 -0.05
CA VAL A 85 16.60 18.02 0.81
C VAL A 85 16.55 18.59 2.22
N SER A 86 15.34 18.82 2.72
CA SER A 86 15.11 19.32 4.08
C SER A 86 15.56 18.30 5.14
N GLY A 87 16.10 18.80 6.26
CA GLY A 87 16.42 17.98 7.43
C GLY A 87 15.20 17.28 8.01
N THR A 88 15.41 16.15 8.70
CA THR A 88 14.37 15.25 9.20
C THR A 88 13.31 15.95 10.06
N LEU A 89 13.73 16.80 11.00
CA LEU A 89 12.83 17.55 11.88
C LEU A 89 12.01 18.60 11.10
N ALA A 90 12.64 19.32 10.17
CA ALA A 90 11.96 20.32 9.36
C ALA A 90 10.92 19.67 8.42
N ALA A 91 11.24 18.50 7.87
CA ALA A 91 10.31 17.72 7.05
C ALA A 91 9.11 17.22 7.88
N LEU A 92 9.35 16.68 9.08
CA LEU A 92 8.30 16.21 9.99
C LEU A 92 7.33 17.34 10.40
N LEU A 93 7.86 18.53 10.70
CA LEU A 93 7.05 19.68 11.10
C LEU A 93 6.23 20.28 9.93
N ALA A 94 6.71 20.16 8.70
CA ALA A 94 5.98 20.62 7.50
C ALA A 94 4.93 19.61 7.01
N SER A 95 5.05 18.35 7.43
CA SER A 95 4.21 17.23 6.95
C SER A 95 2.78 17.09 7.51
N PRO A 96 2.31 17.76 8.58
CA PRO A 96 0.96 17.51 9.12
C PRO A 96 -0.17 17.78 8.12
N LEU A 97 -0.10 18.89 7.38
CA LEU A 97 -1.11 19.23 6.39
C LEU A 97 -1.06 18.31 5.16
N ILE A 98 0.13 17.84 4.79
CA ILE A 98 0.32 16.88 3.70
C ILE A 98 -0.26 15.53 4.12
N ALA A 99 0.06 15.07 5.33
CA ALA A 99 -0.47 13.83 5.90
C ALA A 99 -2.01 13.86 5.97
N LEU A 100 -2.61 14.98 6.39
CA LEU A 100 -4.08 15.13 6.43
C LEU A 100 -4.70 15.08 5.02
N ARG A 101 -4.05 15.69 4.01
CA ARG A 101 -4.51 15.62 2.62
C ARG A 101 -4.37 14.22 2.04
N MET A 102 -3.28 13.51 2.35
CA MET A 102 -3.10 12.11 1.96
C MET A 102 -4.16 11.21 2.62
N LEU A 103 -4.47 11.44 3.89
CA LEU A 103 -5.55 10.74 4.58
C LEU A 103 -6.91 11.02 3.91
N GLY A 104 -7.18 12.28 3.55
CA GLY A 104 -8.38 12.65 2.80
C GLY A 104 -8.47 11.97 1.43
N ALA A 105 -7.36 11.92 0.67
CA ALA A 105 -7.30 11.18 -0.60
C ALA A 105 -7.56 9.69 -0.41
N PHE A 106 -6.94 9.08 0.60
CA PHE A 106 -7.11 7.67 0.92
C PHE A 106 -8.56 7.34 1.29
N LEU A 107 -9.20 8.17 2.12
CA LEU A 107 -10.60 8.00 2.49
C LEU A 107 -11.55 8.14 1.29
N LEU A 108 -11.27 9.06 0.36
CA LEU A 108 -12.05 9.21 -0.86
C LEU A 108 -11.93 7.99 -1.78
N LEU A 109 -10.71 7.46 -1.95
CA LEU A 109 -10.48 6.24 -2.71
C LEU A 109 -11.14 5.03 -2.04
N LEU A 110 -11.04 4.90 -0.72
CA LEU A 110 -11.71 3.86 0.04
C LEU A 110 -13.23 3.93 -0.11
N ALA A 111 -13.81 5.12 -0.06
CA ALA A 111 -15.24 5.32 -0.26
C ALA A 111 -15.67 4.93 -1.69
N PHE A 112 -14.84 5.23 -2.69
CA PHE A 112 -15.07 4.82 -4.07
C PHE A 112 -15.03 3.29 -4.24
N GLU A 113 -13.99 2.64 -3.71
CA GLU A 113 -13.87 1.17 -3.70
C GLU A 113 -15.08 0.52 -3.00
N LEU A 114 -15.49 1.06 -1.85
CA LEU A 114 -16.66 0.56 -1.12
C LEU A 114 -17.95 0.73 -1.95
N ALA A 115 -18.11 1.83 -2.66
CA ALA A 115 -19.26 2.03 -3.55
C ALA A 115 -19.30 1.01 -4.69
N VAL A 116 -18.15 0.73 -5.32
CA VAL A 116 -18.02 -0.31 -6.35
C VAL A 116 -18.35 -1.69 -5.77
N ALA A 117 -17.83 -2.00 -4.57
CA ALA A 117 -18.11 -3.26 -3.88
C ALA A 117 -19.60 -3.42 -3.55
N VAL A 118 -20.29 -2.34 -3.16
CA VAL A 118 -21.75 -2.36 -2.94
C VAL A 118 -22.49 -2.65 -4.24
N VAL A 119 -22.12 -2.02 -5.35
CA VAL A 119 -22.74 -2.30 -6.67
C VAL A 119 -22.53 -3.76 -7.08
N ALA A 120 -21.31 -4.29 -6.92
CA ALA A 120 -21.01 -5.69 -7.19
C ALA A 120 -21.83 -6.63 -6.29
N ALA A 121 -21.95 -6.32 -5.00
CA ALA A 121 -22.75 -7.09 -4.06
C ALA A 121 -24.25 -7.10 -4.43
N LEU A 122 -24.79 -5.97 -4.89
CA LEU A 122 -26.17 -5.89 -5.38
C LEU A 122 -26.37 -6.76 -6.63
N LEU A 123 -25.45 -6.73 -7.59
CA LEU A 123 -25.50 -7.58 -8.79
C LEU A 123 -25.46 -9.08 -8.44
N LEU A 124 -24.60 -9.46 -7.49
CA LEU A 124 -24.54 -10.83 -6.99
C LEU A 124 -25.80 -11.23 -6.23
N LEU A 125 -26.44 -10.30 -5.52
CA LEU A 125 -27.70 -10.54 -4.84
C LEU A 125 -28.84 -10.81 -5.84
N VAL A 126 -28.83 -10.14 -6.99
CA VAL A 126 -29.75 -10.45 -8.12
C VAL A 126 -29.47 -11.85 -8.69
N CYS A 127 -28.20 -12.28 -8.72
CA CYS A 127 -27.83 -13.64 -9.16
C CYS A 127 -28.27 -14.75 -8.19
N LYS A 128 -28.85 -14.43 -7.02
CA LYS A 128 -29.34 -15.42 -6.05
C LYS A 128 -30.69 -16.05 -6.44
N ILE A 129 -31.34 -15.61 -7.54
CA ILE A 129 -32.64 -16.13 -7.98
C ILE A 129 -32.52 -17.61 -8.39
N SER A 130 -33.32 -18.50 -7.78
CA SER A 130 -33.10 -19.95 -7.67
C SER A 130 -32.99 -20.77 -8.97
N PHE A 131 -33.36 -20.23 -10.14
CA PHE A 131 -33.33 -20.98 -11.41
C PHE A 131 -32.48 -20.31 -12.51
N LEU A 132 -32.52 -18.98 -12.62
CA LEU A 132 -31.70 -18.20 -13.57
C LEU A 132 -30.36 -17.76 -12.96
N GLY A 133 -30.25 -17.75 -11.64
CA GLY A 133 -29.09 -17.28 -10.89
C GLY A 133 -27.77 -17.97 -11.24
N PRO A 134 -27.70 -19.30 -11.31
CA PRO A 134 -26.48 -20.01 -11.67
C PRO A 134 -26.01 -19.69 -13.09
N ILE A 135 -26.95 -19.53 -14.04
CA ILE A 135 -26.64 -19.19 -15.44
C ILE A 135 -26.15 -17.75 -15.55
N LEU A 136 -26.78 -16.81 -14.83
CA LEU A 136 -26.35 -15.41 -14.77
C LEU A 136 -24.96 -15.28 -14.13
N TYR A 137 -24.70 -16.06 -13.08
CA TYR A 137 -23.44 -16.03 -12.33
C TYR A 137 -22.22 -16.41 -13.17
N VAL A 138 -22.38 -17.34 -14.13
CA VAL A 138 -21.30 -17.74 -15.06
C VAL A 138 -20.75 -16.55 -15.87
N VAL A 139 -21.59 -15.53 -16.14
CA VAL A 139 -21.18 -14.33 -16.90
C VAL A 139 -20.90 -13.16 -15.96
N VAL A 140 -21.69 -13.01 -14.90
CA VAL A 140 -21.58 -11.89 -13.94
C VAL A 140 -20.29 -11.99 -13.14
N LEU A 141 -19.90 -13.18 -12.68
CA LEU A 141 -18.66 -13.36 -11.92
C LEU A 141 -17.41 -12.95 -12.71
N PRO A 142 -17.14 -13.46 -13.93
CA PRO A 142 -15.99 -13.01 -14.70
C PRO A 142 -16.11 -11.53 -15.09
N GLY A 143 -17.31 -11.03 -15.39
CA GLY A 143 -17.53 -9.61 -15.65
C GLY A 143 -17.13 -8.73 -14.47
N LEU A 144 -17.54 -9.11 -13.26
CA LEU A 144 -17.19 -8.41 -12.02
C LEU A 144 -15.70 -8.51 -11.69
N THR A 145 -15.05 -9.66 -11.93
CA THR A 145 -13.60 -9.78 -11.68
C THR A 145 -12.79 -8.93 -12.64
N PHE A 146 -13.14 -8.88 -13.93
CA PHE A 146 -12.49 -7.96 -14.87
C PHE A 146 -12.76 -6.50 -14.53
N ALA A 147 -14.00 -6.15 -14.15
CA ALA A 147 -14.34 -4.80 -13.71
C ALA A 147 -13.55 -4.39 -12.45
N ALA A 148 -13.47 -5.27 -11.46
CA ALA A 148 -12.67 -5.03 -10.25
C ALA A 148 -11.18 -4.88 -10.57
N ALA A 149 -10.63 -5.73 -11.44
CA ALA A 149 -9.24 -5.61 -11.87
C ALA A 149 -8.95 -4.26 -12.53
N LEU A 150 -9.86 -3.76 -13.38
CA LEU A 150 -9.74 -2.44 -13.99
C LEU A 150 -9.86 -1.31 -12.97
N VAL A 151 -10.73 -1.44 -11.97
CA VAL A 151 -10.86 -0.47 -10.87
C VAL A 151 -9.56 -0.40 -10.06
N PHE A 152 -9.03 -1.54 -9.62
CA PHE A 152 -7.76 -1.60 -8.88
C PHE A 152 -6.60 -1.02 -9.68
N LEU A 153 -6.53 -1.34 -10.97
CA LEU A 153 -5.51 -0.81 -11.87
C LEU A 153 -5.65 0.72 -12.04
N GLY A 154 -6.87 1.22 -12.18
CA GLY A 154 -7.17 2.64 -12.23
C GLY A 154 -6.74 3.36 -10.95
N VAL A 155 -7.07 2.81 -9.79
CA VAL A 155 -6.66 3.35 -8.49
C VAL A 155 -5.14 3.34 -8.33
N ALA A 156 -4.46 2.28 -8.76
CA ALA A 156 -3.00 2.21 -8.73
C ALA A 156 -2.35 3.28 -9.62
N VAL A 157 -2.90 3.53 -10.82
CA VAL A 157 -2.41 4.60 -11.70
C VAL A 157 -2.69 5.98 -11.11
N ILE A 158 -3.89 6.23 -10.60
CA ILE A 158 -4.27 7.50 -9.98
C ILE A 158 -3.39 7.79 -8.77
N THR A 159 -3.13 6.81 -7.91
CA THR A 159 -2.28 6.98 -6.73
C THR A 159 -0.83 7.26 -7.11
N SER A 160 -0.26 6.57 -8.11
CA SER A 160 1.09 6.84 -8.60
C SER A 160 1.24 8.24 -9.22
N LEU A 161 0.18 8.78 -9.84
CA LEU A 161 0.18 10.14 -10.40
C LEU A 161 -0.15 11.22 -9.35
N ALA A 162 -0.99 10.91 -8.36
CA ALA A 162 -1.41 11.84 -7.31
C ALA A 162 -0.38 11.95 -6.18
N ALA A 163 0.35 10.89 -5.86
CA ALA A 163 1.37 10.86 -4.82
C ALA A 163 2.42 11.99 -4.96
N PRO A 164 3.09 12.21 -6.10
CA PRO A 164 4.02 13.32 -6.27
C PRO A 164 3.36 14.68 -6.07
N ALA A 165 2.16 14.90 -6.63
CA ALA A 165 1.44 16.16 -6.49
C ALA A 165 1.02 16.44 -5.03
N LEU A 166 0.65 15.41 -4.28
CA LEU A 166 0.32 15.53 -2.86
C LEU A 166 1.55 15.82 -2.01
N TRP A 167 2.70 15.19 -2.31
CA TRP A 167 3.97 15.45 -1.65
C TRP A 167 4.54 16.84 -1.96
N GLU A 168 4.22 17.43 -3.12
CA GLU A 168 4.48 18.85 -3.42
C GLU A 168 3.60 19.82 -2.62
N GLY A 169 2.64 19.32 -1.81
CA GLY A 169 1.76 20.14 -0.99
C GLY A 169 0.63 20.82 -1.77
N LEU A 170 0.31 20.35 -2.98
CA LEU A 170 -0.82 20.86 -3.75
C LEU A 170 -2.16 20.45 -3.10
N PRO A 171 -3.21 21.28 -3.23
CA PRO A 171 -4.55 20.90 -2.76
C PRO A 171 -5.11 19.74 -3.59
N LEU A 172 -5.93 18.90 -2.96
CA LEU A 172 -6.54 17.69 -3.57
C LEU A 172 -7.16 17.95 -4.94
N LYS A 173 -7.93 19.04 -5.09
CA LYS A 173 -8.57 19.41 -6.35
C LYS A 173 -7.57 19.62 -7.48
N THR A 174 -6.44 20.29 -7.18
CA THR A 174 -5.40 20.55 -8.17
C THR A 174 -4.62 19.27 -8.51
N ALA A 175 -4.33 18.43 -7.50
CA ALA A 175 -3.70 17.13 -7.73
C ALA A 175 -4.55 16.26 -8.68
N PHE A 176 -5.84 16.07 -8.39
CA PHE A 176 -6.75 15.31 -9.25
C PHE A 176 -6.94 15.94 -10.63
N SER A 177 -7.00 17.27 -10.74
CA SER A 177 -7.08 17.94 -12.04
C SER A 177 -5.83 17.70 -12.91
N ARG A 178 -4.64 17.64 -12.31
CA ARG A 178 -3.40 17.29 -13.01
C ARG A 178 -3.40 15.84 -13.45
N VAL A 179 -3.84 14.92 -12.59
CA VAL A 179 -4.02 13.51 -12.97
C VAL A 179 -4.97 13.39 -14.15
N TRP A 180 -6.13 14.08 -14.10
CA TRP A 180 -7.11 14.08 -15.18
C TRP A 180 -6.56 14.67 -16.49
N ALA A 181 -5.84 15.77 -16.42
CA ALA A 181 -5.19 16.38 -17.58
C ALA A 181 -4.13 15.45 -18.20
N VAL A 182 -3.34 14.77 -17.35
CA VAL A 182 -2.33 13.80 -17.80
C VAL A 182 -2.97 12.57 -18.44
N VAL A 183 -4.06 12.04 -17.88
CA VAL A 183 -4.78 10.88 -18.42
C VAL A 183 -5.50 11.24 -19.74
N SER A 184 -6.07 12.44 -19.85
CA SER A 184 -6.84 12.86 -21.02
C SER A 184 -6.01 13.34 -22.21
N GLN A 185 -4.78 13.83 -22.00
CA GLN A 185 -3.94 14.40 -23.07
C GLN A 185 -2.80 13.49 -23.54
N ARG A 186 -2.52 12.38 -22.85
CA ARG A 186 -1.39 11.50 -23.21
C ARG A 186 -1.77 10.45 -24.24
N SER A 187 -0.86 10.22 -25.20
CA SER A 187 -0.96 9.15 -26.18
C SER A 187 -1.03 7.78 -25.51
N SER A 188 -1.70 6.82 -26.15
CA SER A 188 -1.82 5.43 -25.67
C SER A 188 -0.48 4.82 -25.23
N GLN A 189 0.63 5.21 -25.87
CA GLN A 189 1.99 4.80 -25.51
C GLN A 189 2.43 5.26 -24.11
N ALA A 190 2.08 6.48 -23.70
CA ALA A 190 2.45 6.95 -22.38
C ALA A 190 1.59 6.32 -21.28
N LEU A 191 0.36 5.95 -21.60
CA LEU A 191 -0.51 5.18 -20.70
C LEU A 191 0.04 3.76 -20.50
N LEU A 192 0.52 3.11 -21.57
CA LEU A 192 1.23 1.83 -21.47
C LEU A 192 2.51 1.91 -20.61
N ASN A 193 3.30 2.97 -20.76
CA ASN A 193 4.48 3.17 -19.91
C ASN A 193 4.12 3.38 -18.43
N LEU A 194 3.02 4.08 -18.14
CA LEU A 194 2.51 4.23 -16.77
C LEU A 194 2.03 2.89 -16.20
N MET A 195 1.34 2.08 -17.00
CA MET A 195 0.91 0.74 -16.58
C MET A 195 2.11 -0.16 -16.30
N LEU A 196 3.12 -0.16 -17.19
CA LEU A 196 4.36 -0.90 -16.98
C LEU A 196 5.06 -0.46 -15.70
N LEU A 197 5.12 0.85 -15.44
CA LEU A 197 5.71 1.39 -14.21
C LEU A 197 4.99 0.87 -12.97
N VAL A 198 3.65 0.89 -12.95
CA VAL A 198 2.86 0.38 -11.83
C VAL A 198 3.09 -1.11 -11.61
N VAL A 199 3.17 -1.90 -12.70
CA VAL A 199 3.45 -3.35 -12.62
C VAL A 199 4.85 -3.60 -12.04
N VAL A 200 5.87 -2.89 -12.53
CA VAL A 200 7.25 -3.05 -12.05
C VAL A 200 7.37 -2.58 -10.60
N GLN A 201 6.78 -1.44 -10.24
CA GLN A 201 6.72 -0.94 -8.86
C GLN A 201 6.02 -1.95 -7.94
N GLY A 202 4.89 -2.49 -8.39
CA GLY A 202 4.14 -3.53 -7.69
C GLY A 202 5.01 -4.77 -7.45
N ALA A 203 5.64 -5.30 -8.49
CA ALA A 203 6.53 -6.46 -8.39
C ALA A 203 7.71 -6.23 -7.44
N ILE A 204 8.39 -5.08 -7.54
CA ILE A 204 9.50 -4.74 -6.64
C ILE A 204 9.00 -4.62 -5.20
N SER A 205 7.88 -3.94 -4.97
CA SER A 205 7.31 -3.79 -3.63
C SER A 205 6.89 -5.13 -3.03
N ALA A 206 6.23 -6.01 -3.81
CA ALA A 206 5.83 -7.34 -3.37
C ALA A 206 7.04 -8.20 -3.01
N LEU A 207 8.09 -8.18 -3.84
CA LEU A 207 9.33 -8.90 -3.55
C LEU A 207 9.99 -8.39 -2.26
N LEU A 208 10.18 -7.07 -2.12
CA LEU A 208 10.76 -6.48 -0.92
C LEU A 208 9.95 -6.82 0.34
N THR A 209 8.64 -6.65 0.28
CA THR A 209 7.75 -6.99 1.39
C THR A 209 7.85 -8.47 1.73
N SER A 210 7.82 -9.38 0.74
CA SER A 210 7.94 -10.82 0.98
C SER A 210 9.24 -11.21 1.67
N VAL A 211 10.37 -10.63 1.24
CA VAL A 211 11.70 -10.92 1.80
C VAL A 211 11.82 -10.37 3.22
N ILE A 212 11.38 -9.13 3.45
CA ILE A 212 11.38 -8.50 4.77
C ILE A 212 10.48 -9.29 5.73
N PHE A 213 9.28 -9.69 5.28
CA PHE A 213 8.35 -10.47 6.09
C PHE A 213 8.87 -11.87 6.39
N ALA A 214 9.52 -12.54 5.43
CA ALA A 214 10.16 -13.83 5.66
C ALA A 214 11.28 -13.73 6.69
N GLY A 215 12.17 -12.73 6.53
CA GLY A 215 13.26 -12.47 7.47
C GLY A 215 12.74 -12.15 8.87
N PHE A 216 11.73 -11.26 8.94
CA PHE A 216 11.07 -10.93 10.19
C PHE A 216 10.40 -12.16 10.83
N GLY A 217 9.71 -12.99 10.04
CA GLY A 217 9.06 -14.21 10.54
C GLY A 217 10.05 -15.20 11.18
N ILE A 218 11.24 -15.35 10.60
CA ILE A 218 12.30 -16.18 11.18
C ILE A 218 12.77 -15.58 12.52
N THR A 219 13.11 -14.29 12.56
CA THR A 219 13.58 -13.64 13.80
C THR A 219 12.50 -13.64 14.88
N ALA A 220 11.25 -13.37 14.51
CA ALA A 220 10.10 -13.42 15.41
C ALA A 220 9.87 -14.84 15.94
N GLY A 221 9.95 -15.86 15.10
CA GLY A 221 9.83 -17.27 15.49
C GLY A 221 10.93 -17.71 16.45
N LEU A 222 12.19 -17.31 16.20
CA LEU A 222 13.29 -17.57 17.12
C LEU A 222 13.11 -16.84 18.46
N SER A 223 12.67 -15.58 18.42
CA SER A 223 12.39 -14.81 19.64
C SER A 223 11.26 -15.41 20.46
N ALA A 224 10.24 -16.00 19.81
CA ALA A 224 9.14 -16.70 20.46
C ALA A 224 9.61 -17.93 21.23
N GLY A 225 10.55 -18.70 20.65
CA GLY A 225 11.13 -19.86 21.29
C GLY A 225 12.02 -19.54 22.50
N ILE A 226 12.65 -18.36 22.51
CA ILE A 226 13.60 -17.93 23.57
C ILE A 226 12.87 -17.15 24.68
N LEU A 227 12.00 -16.20 24.31
CA LEU A 227 11.32 -15.29 25.22
C LEU A 227 9.96 -15.83 25.69
N GLY A 228 9.50 -16.95 25.13
CA GLY A 228 8.22 -17.59 25.44
C GLY A 228 7.01 -16.95 24.74
N ASN A 229 5.89 -17.69 24.74
CA ASN A 229 4.64 -17.33 24.04
C ASN A 229 3.95 -16.04 24.52
N GLN A 230 4.38 -15.44 25.65
CA GLN A 230 3.78 -14.21 26.18
C GLN A 230 3.96 -13.02 25.22
N MET A 231 5.13 -12.91 24.57
CA MET A 231 5.45 -11.82 23.65
C MET A 231 5.12 -12.17 22.18
N ALA A 232 5.26 -13.45 21.83
CA ALA A 232 4.96 -13.97 20.49
C ALA A 232 3.47 -14.17 20.22
N GLY A 233 2.65 -14.44 21.25
CA GLY A 233 1.20 -14.62 21.10
C GLY A 233 0.46 -13.32 20.76
N GLY A 234 0.87 -12.18 21.34
CA GLY A 234 0.29 -10.88 21.04
C GLY A 234 0.66 -10.37 19.64
N PHE A 235 1.94 -10.48 19.26
CA PHE A 235 2.37 -10.07 17.93
C PHE A 235 1.96 -11.07 16.84
N GLY A 236 2.01 -12.37 17.11
CA GLY A 236 1.59 -13.43 16.19
C GLY A 236 0.08 -13.46 15.94
N SER A 237 -0.76 -13.09 16.92
CA SER A 237 -2.20 -12.92 16.72
C SER A 237 -2.54 -11.63 15.98
N LEU A 238 -1.78 -10.53 16.19
CA LEU A 238 -1.90 -9.30 15.39
C LEU A 238 -1.45 -9.49 13.95
N PHE A 239 -0.31 -10.15 13.75
CA PHE A 239 0.18 -10.52 12.43
C PHE A 239 -0.78 -11.52 11.77
N GLY A 240 -1.27 -12.52 12.51
CA GLY A 240 -2.25 -13.48 12.05
C GLY A 240 -3.61 -12.87 11.72
N SER A 241 -4.04 -11.81 12.41
CA SER A 241 -5.26 -11.06 12.10
C SER A 241 -5.06 -10.05 10.97
N MET A 242 -3.87 -9.48 10.81
CA MET A 242 -3.51 -8.62 9.68
C MET A 242 -3.33 -9.42 8.39
N MET A 243 -2.63 -10.55 8.43
CA MET A 243 -2.53 -11.50 7.32
C MET A 243 -3.83 -12.26 7.11
N GLY A 244 -4.57 -12.60 8.17
CA GLY A 244 -5.88 -13.26 8.07
C GLY A 244 -6.94 -12.32 7.51
N GLY A 245 -6.86 -11.02 7.77
CA GLY A 245 -7.69 -9.99 7.16
C GLY A 245 -7.36 -9.77 5.67
N MET A 246 -6.10 -9.95 5.27
CA MET A 246 -5.66 -9.85 3.87
C MET A 246 -5.87 -11.17 3.08
N GLY A 247 -5.76 -12.32 3.74
CA GLY A 247 -6.12 -13.64 3.23
C GLY A 247 -7.64 -13.88 3.19
N GLY A 248 -8.40 -13.17 4.03
CA GLY A 248 -9.87 -13.13 3.98
C GLY A 248 -10.43 -12.43 2.74
N MET A 249 -9.64 -11.61 2.04
CA MET A 249 -10.07 -10.94 0.81
C MET A 249 -9.72 -11.74 -0.48
N GLY A 250 -8.87 -12.78 -0.36
CA GLY A 250 -8.57 -13.73 -1.45
C GLY A 250 -9.02 -15.18 -1.18
N GLY A 251 -9.71 -15.42 -0.06
CA GLY A 251 -9.96 -16.75 0.48
C GLY A 251 -11.40 -17.01 0.94
N TYR A 252 -12.40 -16.31 0.39
CA TYR A 252 -13.82 -16.70 0.56
C TYR A 252 -14.18 -17.91 -0.32
N GLY A 253 -13.46 -19.02 -0.10
CA GLY A 253 -13.66 -20.31 -0.76
C GLY A 253 -13.28 -21.51 0.11
N GLY A 254 -13.00 -21.31 1.40
CA GLY A 254 -12.58 -22.36 2.34
C GLY A 254 -13.59 -22.71 3.43
N GLY A 255 -14.88 -22.36 3.25
CA GLY A 255 -15.91 -22.48 4.29
C GLY A 255 -16.95 -23.58 4.08
N TYR A 256 -16.77 -24.48 3.10
CA TYR A 256 -17.66 -25.62 2.85
C TYR A 256 -16.83 -26.85 2.51
N GLY A 257 -16.35 -27.56 3.53
CA GLY A 257 -15.58 -28.80 3.33
C GLY A 257 -15.10 -29.50 4.60
N GLY A 258 -15.70 -29.22 5.76
CA GLY A 258 -15.24 -29.74 7.06
C GLY A 258 -16.33 -30.44 7.85
N GLY A 259 -17.19 -31.22 7.19
CA GLY A 259 -18.36 -31.80 7.84
C GLY A 259 -18.89 -33.08 7.20
N TYR A 260 -18.02 -34.04 6.86
CA TYR A 260 -18.36 -35.46 6.74
C TYR A 260 -17.06 -36.29 6.83
N GLY A 261 -16.88 -37.03 7.92
CA GLY A 261 -15.73 -37.90 8.11
C GLY A 261 -15.44 -38.19 9.58
N GLY A 262 -16.32 -38.98 10.22
CA GLY A 262 -16.16 -39.42 11.60
C GLY A 262 -17.20 -40.48 11.94
N GLY A 263 -17.05 -41.65 11.33
CA GLY A 263 -17.54 -42.94 11.83
C GLY A 263 -16.33 -43.76 12.25
#